data_AF-A0A139R6X2-F1
#
_entry.id   AF-A0A139R6X2-F1
#
_cell.length_a   1.000
_cell.length_b   1.000
_cell.length_c   1.000
_cell.angle_alpha   90.00
_cell.angle_beta   90.00
_cell.angle_gamma   90.00
#
_symmetry.space_group_name_H-M   'P 1'
#
loop_
_entity.id
_entity.type
_entity.pdbx_description
1 polymer ?
#
loop_
_entity_poly.entity_id
_entity_poly.type
_entity_poly.pdbx_seq_one_letter_code
_entity_poly.pdbx_strand_id
1 'polypeptide(L)'
;MSTLKLKRLSEFINDMIQKYQIEETKNIKKSLRIKFVRELEVMGEWDKAKYKTFERSRTKVFTYKILDRLEKRCEAYLVKKSGNDYNKFIDYQRSIDGENYFKELTEDELKDMQEKVAFRSWAGSISKEEIRDVMLTALFEKFFTPIDIEQWQNDSDILTIVDVNDDRESSFEYYRAKERYSSHNKSAYYRERKLNE
;
A
#
# COMPACT_ATOMS: atom_id res chain seq x y z
N MET A 1 -34.59 -15.06 -2.06
CA MET A 1 -34.75 -13.71 -1.50
C MET A 1 -33.40 -13.25 -0.95
N SER A 2 -32.75 -12.27 -1.57
CA SER A 2 -31.47 -11.74 -1.08
C SER A 2 -31.69 -11.04 0.26
N THR A 3 -31.02 -11.52 1.30
CA THR A 3 -31.00 -10.84 2.60
C THR A 3 -30.30 -9.50 2.40
N LEU A 4 -31.08 -8.41 2.43
CA LEU A 4 -30.52 -7.06 2.45
C LEU A 4 -29.59 -6.99 3.65
N LYS A 5 -28.28 -6.89 3.41
CA LYS A 5 -27.30 -6.72 4.47
C LYS A 5 -27.62 -5.38 5.16
N LEU A 6 -27.77 -5.42 6.48
CA LEU A 6 -28.11 -4.28 7.33
C LEU A 6 -27.02 -4.10 8.36
N LYS A 7 -26.69 -2.86 8.70
CA LYS A 7 -25.61 -2.55 9.63
C LYS A 7 -25.99 -1.39 10.56
N ARG A 8 -25.53 -1.44 11.81
CA ARG A 8 -25.75 -0.36 12.80
C ARG A 8 -24.78 0.79 12.53
N LEU A 9 -25.20 2.01 12.82
CA LEU A 9 -24.33 3.18 12.66
C LEU A 9 -23.06 3.09 13.52
N SER A 10 -23.13 2.48 14.71
CA SER A 10 -21.97 2.25 15.57
C SER A 10 -20.93 1.32 14.94
N GLU A 11 -21.38 0.27 14.25
CA GLU A 11 -20.48 -0.65 13.56
C GLU A 11 -19.86 0.04 12.34
N PHE A 12 -20.66 0.81 11.60
CA PHE A 12 -20.15 1.62 10.49
C PHE A 12 -19.11 2.64 10.94
N ILE A 13 -19.28 3.28 12.11
CA ILE A 13 -18.26 4.19 12.67
C ILE A 13 -16.94 3.46 12.91
N ASN A 14 -16.97 2.25 13.47
CA ASN A 14 -15.76 1.46 13.70
C ASN A 14 -15.09 1.08 12.37
N ASP A 15 -15.86 0.66 11.35
CA ASP A 15 -15.32 0.40 10.02
C ASP A 15 -14.60 1.63 9.45
N MET A 16 -15.19 2.83 9.58
CA MET A 16 -14.59 4.06 9.04
C MET A 16 -13.32 4.46 9.79
N ILE A 17 -13.28 4.26 11.11
CA ILE A 17 -12.06 4.46 11.91
C ILE A 17 -10.95 3.55 11.40
N GLN A 18 -11.26 2.26 11.19
CA GLN A 18 -10.29 1.30 10.69
C GLN A 18 -9.89 1.57 9.24
N LYS A 19 -10.85 1.85 8.35
CA LYS A 19 -10.60 2.07 6.91
C LYS A 19 -9.72 3.29 6.68
N TYR A 20 -9.99 4.39 7.38
CA TYR A 20 -9.24 5.63 7.25
C TYR A 20 -8.07 5.73 8.24
N GLN A 21 -7.81 4.71 9.07
CA GLN A 21 -6.77 4.73 10.10
C GLN A 21 -6.84 5.99 10.99
N ILE A 22 -8.05 6.35 11.42
CA ILE A 22 -8.27 7.54 12.26
C ILE A 22 -7.83 7.22 13.70
N GLU A 23 -7.01 8.08 14.30
CA GLU A 23 -6.54 7.91 15.67
C GLU A 23 -7.71 7.82 16.68
N GLU A 24 -7.74 6.76 17.50
CA GLU A 24 -8.77 6.57 18.51
C GLU A 24 -8.57 7.51 19.71
N THR A 25 -9.22 8.67 19.67
CA THR A 25 -9.35 9.57 20.83
C THR A 25 -10.67 9.36 21.56
N LYS A 26 -10.74 9.75 22.84
CA LYS A 26 -11.96 9.61 23.68
C LYS A 26 -13.24 10.16 23.02
N ASN A 27 -13.12 11.16 22.15
CA ASN A 27 -14.26 11.87 21.55
C ASN A 27 -14.50 11.57 20.06
N ILE A 28 -13.64 10.78 19.39
CA ILE A 28 -13.73 10.62 17.93
C ILE A 28 -15.03 9.93 17.50
N LYS A 29 -15.42 8.85 18.19
CA LYS A 29 -16.66 8.09 17.89
C LYS A 29 -17.90 8.97 18.05
N LYS A 30 -17.91 9.86 19.05
CA LYS A 30 -18.99 10.83 19.27
C LYS A 30 -19.04 11.87 18.15
N SER A 31 -17.89 12.43 17.77
CA SER A 31 -17.80 13.41 16.67
C SER A 31 -18.24 12.83 15.33
N LEU A 32 -17.77 11.61 15.00
CA LEU A 32 -18.16 10.89 13.79
C LEU A 32 -19.64 10.58 13.78
N ARG A 33 -20.19 10.11 14.91
CA ARG A 33 -21.63 9.87 15.04
C ARG A 33 -22.44 11.14 14.75
N ILE A 34 -22.08 12.28 15.32
CA ILE A 34 -22.79 13.55 15.08
C ILE A 34 -22.74 13.92 13.60
N LYS A 35 -21.57 13.82 12.97
CA LYS A 35 -21.41 14.11 11.53
C LYS A 35 -22.28 13.19 10.68
N PHE A 36 -22.23 11.89 10.92
CA PHE A 36 -23.00 10.91 10.16
C PHE A 36 -24.52 11.04 10.36
N VAL A 37 -24.98 11.33 11.57
CA VAL A 37 -26.41 11.57 11.83
C VAL A 37 -26.89 12.78 11.03
N ARG A 38 -26.15 13.90 11.07
CA ARG A 38 -26.49 15.10 10.30
C ARG A 38 -26.56 14.82 8.80
N GLU A 39 -25.60 14.08 8.25
CA GLU A 39 -25.64 13.74 6.82
C GLU A 39 -26.79 12.79 6.47
N LEU A 40 -27.11 11.83 7.33
CA LEU A 40 -28.27 10.94 7.15
C LEU A 40 -29.61 11.70 7.23
N GLU A 41 -29.70 12.72 8.08
CA GLU A 41 -30.85 13.64 8.14
C GLU A 41 -30.97 14.45 6.84
N VAL A 42 -29.86 15.00 6.33
CA VAL A 42 -29.83 15.71 5.04
C VAL A 42 -30.19 14.79 3.87
N MET A 43 -29.85 13.49 3.93
CA MET A 43 -30.28 12.50 2.95
C MET A 43 -31.77 12.13 3.08
N GLY A 44 -32.44 12.53 4.16
CA GLY A 44 -33.79 12.07 4.51
C GLY A 44 -33.86 10.57 4.80
N GLU A 45 -32.74 9.94 5.12
CA GLU A 45 -32.62 8.50 5.39
C GLU A 45 -32.64 8.20 6.89
N TRP A 46 -32.37 9.20 7.73
CA TRP A 46 -32.38 9.03 9.19
C TRP A 46 -33.75 8.64 9.72
N ASP A 47 -34.82 9.31 9.29
CA ASP A 47 -36.18 9.06 9.78
C ASP A 47 -36.84 7.86 9.11
N LYS A 48 -36.43 7.54 7.88
CA LYS A 48 -36.84 6.33 7.14
C LYS A 48 -36.15 5.05 7.62
N ALA A 49 -35.15 5.19 8.48
CA ALA A 49 -34.34 4.07 8.94
C ALA A 49 -35.20 3.03 9.67
N LYS A 50 -35.06 1.77 9.26
CA LYS A 50 -35.73 0.66 9.92
C LYS A 50 -35.10 0.43 11.28
N TYR A 51 -35.91 0.01 12.24
CA TYR A 51 -35.44 -0.41 13.55
C TYR A 51 -35.29 -1.93 13.59
N LYS A 52 -34.19 -2.40 14.17
CA LYS A 52 -33.98 -3.81 14.49
C LYS A 52 -33.64 -3.96 15.97
N THR A 53 -34.21 -4.97 16.61
CA THR A 53 -33.92 -5.28 18.02
C THR A 53 -32.62 -6.06 18.08
N PHE A 54 -31.69 -5.58 18.89
CA PHE A 54 -30.47 -6.27 19.27
C PHE A 54 -30.50 -6.46 20.78
N GLU A 55 -30.55 -7.71 21.23
CA GLU A 55 -30.72 -8.11 22.64
C GLU A 55 -31.88 -7.37 23.33
N ARG A 56 -31.59 -6.25 24.02
CA ARG A 56 -32.52 -5.44 24.81
C ARG A 56 -32.81 -4.05 24.24
N SER A 57 -32.19 -3.67 23.11
CA SER A 57 -32.30 -2.32 22.56
C SER A 57 -32.77 -2.30 21.10
N ARG A 58 -33.67 -1.38 20.79
CA ARG A 58 -34.18 -1.16 19.43
C ARG A 58 -33.35 -0.07 18.76
N THR A 59 -32.54 -0.45 17.77
CA THR A 59 -31.57 0.46 17.13
C THR A 59 -31.88 0.65 15.65
N LYS A 60 -31.70 1.87 15.13
CA LYS A 60 -31.78 2.16 13.70
C LYS A 60 -30.70 1.41 12.94
N VAL A 61 -31.08 0.75 11.85
CA VAL A 61 -30.18 0.03 10.95
C VAL A 61 -30.31 0.55 9.53
N PHE A 62 -29.19 0.52 8.81
CA PHE A 62 -29.08 1.07 7.47
C PHE A 62 -28.64 -0.01 6.49
N THR A 63 -29.09 0.09 5.25
CA THR A 63 -28.60 -0.77 4.16
C THR A 63 -27.20 -0.33 3.75
N TYR A 64 -26.39 -1.25 3.23
CA TYR A 64 -25.04 -0.91 2.74
C TYR A 64 -25.07 0.17 1.65
N LYS A 65 -26.10 0.19 0.80
CA LYS A 65 -26.27 1.24 -0.22
C LYS A 65 -26.46 2.64 0.38
N ILE A 66 -27.11 2.75 1.54
CA ILE A 66 -27.23 4.03 2.25
C ILE A 66 -25.87 4.39 2.88
N LEU A 67 -25.19 3.42 3.47
CA LEU A 67 -23.89 3.64 4.13
C LEU A 67 -22.78 4.00 3.14
N ASP A 68 -22.75 3.41 1.95
CA ASP A 68 -21.80 3.76 0.88
C ASP A 68 -22.01 5.21 0.42
N ARG A 69 -23.27 5.62 0.22
CA ARG A 69 -23.60 7.02 -0.09
C ARG A 69 -23.21 7.97 1.05
N LEU A 70 -23.45 7.56 2.29
CA LEU A 70 -23.07 8.33 3.48
C LEU A 70 -21.54 8.51 3.55
N GLU A 71 -20.78 7.45 3.29
CA GLU A 71 -19.32 7.50 3.26
C GLU A 71 -18.84 8.52 2.23
N LYS A 72 -19.30 8.42 0.98
CA LYS A 72 -18.91 9.34 -0.11
C LYS A 72 -19.18 10.80 0.24
N ARG A 73 -20.32 11.10 0.87
CA ARG A 73 -20.63 12.47 1.33
C ARG A 73 -19.73 12.94 2.47
N CYS A 74 -19.21 12.03 3.28
CA CYS A 74 -18.32 12.32 4.40
C CYS A 74 -16.83 12.18 4.06
N GLU A 75 -16.47 11.77 2.84
CA GLU A 75 -15.11 11.41 2.44
C GLU A 75 -14.11 12.51 2.76
N ALA A 76 -14.39 13.74 2.34
CA ALA A 76 -13.56 14.91 2.65
C ALA A 76 -13.33 15.12 4.16
N TYR A 77 -14.34 14.82 4.98
CA TYR A 77 -14.22 14.92 6.43
C TYR A 77 -13.41 13.76 7.02
N LEU A 78 -13.58 12.54 6.50
CA LEU A 78 -12.88 11.35 6.96
C LEU A 78 -11.39 11.40 6.61
N VAL A 79 -11.03 11.80 5.38
CA VAL A 79 -9.64 11.98 4.94
C VAL A 79 -8.93 13.04 5.80
N LYS A 80 -9.58 14.17 6.07
CA LYS A 80 -9.00 15.20 6.96
C LYS A 80 -8.82 14.68 8.39
N LYS A 81 -9.70 13.81 8.88
CA LYS A 81 -9.61 13.22 10.22
C LYS A 81 -8.55 12.15 10.36
N SER A 82 -8.11 11.53 9.26
CA SER A 82 -6.96 10.62 9.28
C SER A 82 -5.60 11.33 9.22
N GLY A 83 -5.59 12.67 9.20
CA GLY A 83 -4.36 13.46 9.08
C GLY A 83 -3.85 13.60 7.63
N ASN A 84 -4.61 13.11 6.65
CA ASN A 84 -4.24 13.17 5.23
C ASN A 84 -4.82 14.43 4.54
N ASP A 85 -4.17 14.84 3.46
CA ASP A 85 -4.63 15.96 2.63
C ASP A 85 -5.68 15.49 1.61
N TYR A 86 -6.89 16.05 1.73
CA TYR A 86 -8.00 15.71 0.85
C TYR A 86 -7.75 16.12 -0.62
N ASN A 87 -7.04 17.23 -0.87
CA ASN A 87 -6.79 17.67 -2.24
C ASN A 87 -5.85 16.70 -2.96
N LYS A 88 -4.79 16.25 -2.28
CA LYS A 88 -3.89 15.21 -2.81
C LYS A 88 -4.63 13.91 -3.13
N PHE A 89 -5.59 13.54 -2.29
CA PHE A 89 -6.42 12.36 -2.53
C PHE A 89 -7.32 12.51 -3.77
N ILE A 90 -7.94 13.67 -3.97
CA ILE A 90 -8.73 13.96 -5.18
C ILE A 90 -7.86 13.96 -6.44
N ASP A 91 -6.67 14.54 -6.38
CA ASP A 91 -5.75 14.56 -7.53
C ASP A 91 -5.34 13.13 -7.93
N TYR A 92 -5.09 12.25 -6.96
CA TYR A 92 -4.86 10.83 -7.20
C TYR A 92 -6.07 10.11 -7.82
N GLN A 93 -7.29 10.37 -7.35
CA GLN A 93 -8.49 9.78 -7.96
C GLN A 93 -8.63 10.18 -9.44
N ARG A 94 -8.37 11.47 -9.74
CA ARG A 94 -8.43 11.99 -11.11
C ARG A 94 -7.37 11.39 -12.03
N SER A 95 -6.18 11.09 -11.53
CA SER A 95 -5.15 10.43 -12.35
C SER A 95 -5.55 9.01 -12.76
N ILE A 96 -6.33 8.31 -11.93
CA ILE A 96 -6.82 6.96 -12.25
C ILE A 96 -7.97 7.00 -13.26
N ASP A 97 -8.91 7.93 -13.10
CA ASP A 97 -10.06 8.05 -14.02
C ASP A 97 -9.64 8.41 -15.45
N GLY A 98 -8.45 9.00 -15.64
CA GLY A 98 -7.85 9.28 -16.94
C GLY A 98 -7.27 8.06 -17.68
N GLU A 99 -7.06 6.92 -17.02
CA GLU A 99 -6.39 5.73 -17.58
C GLU A 99 -7.33 4.58 -17.97
N ASN A 100 -8.65 4.71 -17.78
CA ASN A 100 -9.61 3.64 -18.06
C ASN A 100 -9.89 3.45 -19.57
N TYR A 101 -8.90 2.95 -20.32
CA TYR A 101 -9.10 2.28 -21.61
C TYR A 101 -9.45 0.81 -21.33
N PHE A 102 -10.71 0.43 -21.53
CA PHE A 102 -11.14 -0.98 -21.48
C PHE A 102 -10.41 -1.76 -22.60
N LYS A 103 -9.41 -2.56 -22.24
CA LYS A 103 -8.91 -3.67 -23.06
C LYS A 103 -9.75 -4.91 -22.74
N GLU A 104 -10.38 -5.50 -23.75
CA GLU A 104 -10.95 -6.84 -23.62
C GLU A 104 -9.83 -7.84 -23.37
N LEU A 105 -9.92 -8.54 -22.24
CA LEU A 105 -8.94 -9.53 -21.79
C LEU A 105 -9.27 -10.89 -22.39
N THR A 106 -8.23 -11.59 -22.84
CA THR A 106 -8.31 -12.94 -23.41
C THR A 106 -8.56 -14.02 -22.33
N GLU A 107 -8.96 -15.21 -22.75
CA GLU A 107 -9.32 -16.33 -21.87
C GLU A 107 -8.13 -16.83 -21.02
N ASP A 108 -6.91 -16.75 -21.57
CA ASP A 108 -5.67 -17.05 -20.85
C ASP A 108 -5.34 -15.98 -19.80
N GLU A 109 -5.60 -14.71 -20.09
CA GLU A 109 -5.47 -13.61 -19.13
C GLU A 109 -6.51 -13.72 -18.00
N LEU A 110 -7.72 -14.19 -18.29
CA LEU A 110 -8.76 -14.44 -17.28
C LEU A 110 -8.38 -15.58 -16.31
N LYS A 111 -7.72 -16.61 -16.81
CA LYS A 111 -7.28 -17.76 -15.99
C LYS A 111 -6.09 -17.40 -15.09
N ASP A 112 -5.11 -16.69 -15.63
CA ASP A 112 -3.99 -16.10 -14.87
C ASP A 112 -4.48 -15.10 -13.82
N MET A 113 -5.51 -14.30 -14.15
CA MET A 113 -6.18 -13.43 -13.18
C MET A 113 -6.92 -14.19 -12.07
N GLN A 114 -7.58 -15.31 -12.35
CA GLN A 114 -8.26 -16.11 -11.32
C GLN A 114 -7.27 -16.73 -10.32
N GLU A 115 -6.13 -17.23 -10.80
CA GLU A 115 -5.04 -17.73 -9.93
C GLU A 115 -4.42 -16.60 -9.10
N LYS A 116 -4.19 -15.43 -9.71
CA LYS A 116 -3.72 -14.21 -9.01
C LYS A 116 -4.73 -13.66 -8.00
N VAL A 117 -6.03 -13.75 -8.26
CA VAL A 117 -7.11 -13.29 -7.37
C VAL A 117 -7.26 -14.20 -6.14
N ALA A 118 -7.15 -15.51 -6.33
CA ALA A 118 -7.13 -16.48 -5.23
C ALA A 118 -5.93 -16.23 -4.28
N PHE A 119 -4.78 -15.88 -4.84
CA PHE A 119 -3.58 -15.55 -4.07
C PHE A 119 -3.66 -14.16 -3.38
N ARG A 120 -4.15 -13.12 -4.06
CA ARG A 120 -4.39 -11.78 -3.48
C ARG A 120 -5.33 -11.81 -2.29
N SER A 121 -6.28 -12.74 -2.27
CA SER A 121 -7.19 -12.97 -1.12
C SER A 121 -6.49 -13.60 0.09
N TRP A 122 -5.32 -14.21 -0.09
CA TRP A 122 -4.56 -14.87 0.98
C TRP A 122 -3.37 -14.03 1.48
N ALA A 123 -2.64 -13.34 0.61
CA ALA A 123 -1.37 -12.66 0.95
C ALA A 123 -1.46 -11.11 1.00
N GLY A 124 -2.61 -10.52 0.65
CA GLY A 124 -2.63 -9.11 0.27
C GLY A 124 -1.94 -8.89 -1.08
N SER A 125 -1.98 -7.69 -1.61
CA SER A 125 -1.53 -7.33 -2.97
C SER A 125 0.00 -7.42 -3.22
N ILE A 126 0.77 -8.00 -2.30
CA ILE A 126 2.24 -7.98 -2.30
C ILE A 126 2.75 -9.32 -2.86
N SER A 127 3.72 -9.27 -3.77
CA SER A 127 4.32 -10.49 -4.34
C SER A 127 5.25 -11.19 -3.33
N LYS A 128 5.50 -12.49 -3.51
CA LYS A 128 6.42 -13.23 -2.62
C LYS A 128 7.85 -12.75 -2.80
N GLU A 129 8.19 -12.32 -4.00
CA GLU A 129 9.47 -11.76 -4.40
C GLU A 129 9.69 -10.45 -3.64
N GLU A 130 8.71 -9.55 -3.64
CA GLU A 130 8.78 -8.26 -2.93
C GLU A 130 8.95 -8.45 -1.41
N ILE A 131 8.18 -9.35 -0.80
CA ILE A 131 8.35 -9.68 0.64
C ILE A 131 9.76 -10.20 0.91
N ARG A 132 10.26 -11.10 0.06
CA ARG A 132 11.58 -11.70 0.22
C ARG A 132 12.68 -10.64 0.07
N ASP A 133 12.59 -9.78 -0.93
CA ASP A 133 13.59 -8.76 -1.21
C ASP A 133 13.66 -7.74 -0.07
N VAL A 134 12.52 -7.32 0.48
CA VAL A 134 12.46 -6.46 1.67
C VAL A 134 13.09 -7.16 2.88
N MET A 135 12.75 -8.43 3.13
CA MET A 135 13.31 -9.17 4.28
C MET A 135 14.82 -9.40 4.15
N LEU A 136 15.31 -9.74 2.95
CA LEU A 136 16.73 -9.94 2.67
C LEU A 136 17.51 -8.64 2.79
N THR A 137 16.97 -7.54 2.24
CA THR A 137 17.58 -6.20 2.33
C THR A 137 17.67 -5.76 3.79
N ALA A 138 16.58 -5.87 4.54
CA ALA A 138 16.56 -5.51 5.96
C ALA A 138 17.53 -6.36 6.79
N LEU A 139 17.63 -7.66 6.51
CA LEU A 139 18.57 -8.56 7.18
C LEU A 139 20.03 -8.21 6.84
N PHE A 140 20.32 -7.93 5.58
CA PHE A 140 21.65 -7.53 5.13
C PHE A 140 22.06 -6.20 5.74
N GLU A 141 21.21 -5.18 5.66
CA GLU A 141 21.49 -3.82 6.17
C GLU A 141 21.59 -3.75 7.69
N LYS A 142 21.05 -4.74 8.41
CA LYS A 142 21.26 -4.87 9.85
C LYS A 142 22.73 -5.09 10.22
N PHE A 143 23.47 -5.82 9.38
CA PHE A 143 24.86 -6.20 9.64
C PHE A 143 25.86 -5.46 8.75
N PHE A 144 25.43 -4.96 7.59
CA PHE A 144 26.30 -4.37 6.59
C PHE A 144 25.80 -3.00 6.11
N THR A 145 26.68 -2.19 5.54
CA THR A 145 26.27 -1.01 4.77
C THR A 145 25.59 -1.45 3.48
N PRO A 146 24.69 -0.63 2.89
CA PRO A 146 24.19 -0.88 1.55
C PRO A 146 25.35 -1.13 0.57
N ILE A 147 25.11 -2.01 -0.39
CA ILE A 147 26.10 -2.34 -1.42
C ILE A 147 26.31 -1.10 -2.29
N ASP A 148 27.57 -0.75 -2.52
CA ASP A 148 27.99 0.29 -3.44
C ASP A 148 27.84 -0.21 -4.89
N ILE A 149 26.60 -0.19 -5.38
CA ILE A 149 26.24 -0.66 -6.72
C ILE A 149 26.94 0.17 -7.79
N GLU A 150 27.11 1.48 -7.56
CA GLU A 150 27.78 2.37 -8.52
C GLU A 150 29.24 1.99 -8.70
N GLN A 151 29.99 1.82 -7.61
CA GLN A 151 31.39 1.38 -7.69
C GLN A 151 31.50 -0.03 -8.28
N TRP A 152 30.58 -0.94 -7.95
CA TRP A 152 30.58 -2.30 -8.50
C TRP A 152 30.31 -2.31 -10.01
N GLN A 153 29.33 -1.51 -10.48
CA GLN A 153 29.05 -1.39 -11.90
C GLN A 153 30.24 -0.78 -12.65
N ASN A 154 30.83 0.30 -12.13
CA ASN A 154 32.00 0.94 -12.72
C ASN A 154 33.19 -0.04 -12.85
N ASP A 155 33.44 -0.85 -11.81
CA ASP A 155 34.51 -1.85 -11.86
C ASP A 155 34.19 -2.97 -12.86
N SER A 156 32.92 -3.39 -12.97
CA SER A 156 32.49 -4.36 -13.99
C SER A 156 32.71 -3.82 -15.40
N ASP A 157 32.40 -2.55 -15.64
CA ASP A 157 32.54 -1.90 -16.95
C ASP A 157 34.01 -1.72 -17.33
N ILE A 158 34.88 -1.36 -16.37
CA ILE A 158 36.33 -1.28 -16.59
C ILE A 158 36.94 -2.64 -16.91
N LEU A 159 36.46 -3.71 -16.28
CA LEU A 159 36.95 -5.07 -16.50
C LEU A 159 36.39 -5.72 -17.78
N THR A 160 35.37 -5.12 -18.38
CA THR A 160 34.79 -5.60 -19.64
C THR A 160 35.58 -5.02 -20.82
N ILE A 161 36.35 -5.87 -21.49
CA ILE A 161 37.09 -5.50 -22.71
C ILE A 161 36.10 -5.45 -23.88
N VAL A 162 36.03 -4.31 -24.56
CA VAL A 162 35.07 -4.06 -25.65
C VAL A 162 35.76 -4.00 -27.03
N ASP A 163 37.09 -3.80 -27.08
CA ASP A 163 37.88 -3.69 -28.32
C ASP A 163 39.21 -4.46 -28.20
N VAL A 164 39.73 -4.94 -29.33
CA VAL A 164 41.03 -5.61 -29.47
C VAL A 164 42.20 -4.64 -29.20
N ASN A 165 41.99 -3.33 -29.38
CA ASN A 165 43.00 -2.28 -29.12
C ASN A 165 42.91 -1.67 -27.70
N ASP A 166 42.09 -2.26 -26.82
CA ASP A 166 41.87 -1.76 -25.47
C ASP A 166 43.02 -2.18 -24.53
N ASP A 167 43.90 -1.24 -24.19
CA ASP A 167 45.09 -1.47 -23.37
C ASP A 167 44.87 -1.17 -21.87
N ARG A 168 43.61 -0.94 -21.47
CA ARG A 168 43.24 -0.59 -20.08
C ARG A 168 43.70 -1.64 -19.07
N GLU A 169 43.96 -2.89 -19.46
CA GLU A 169 44.51 -3.92 -18.55
C GLU A 169 45.80 -3.50 -17.84
N SER A 170 46.59 -2.62 -18.47
CA SER A 170 47.84 -2.11 -17.89
C SER A 170 47.63 -0.87 -17.00
N SER A 171 46.40 -0.34 -16.94
CA SER A 171 46.07 0.83 -16.14
C SER A 171 45.97 0.51 -14.65
N PHE A 172 46.26 1.51 -13.81
CA PHE A 172 46.11 1.38 -12.36
C PHE A 172 44.64 1.21 -11.96
N GLU A 173 43.73 1.86 -12.69
CA GLU A 173 42.29 1.77 -12.54
C GLU A 173 41.81 0.32 -12.73
N TYR A 174 42.26 -0.35 -13.79
CA TYR A 174 41.94 -1.76 -14.04
C TYR A 174 42.48 -2.68 -12.96
N TYR A 175 43.73 -2.47 -12.51
CA TYR A 175 44.30 -3.23 -11.39
C TYR A 175 43.46 -3.08 -10.11
N ARG A 176 43.06 -1.85 -9.76
CA ARG A 176 42.23 -1.57 -8.57
C ARG A 176 40.82 -2.13 -8.69
N ALA A 177 40.21 -2.05 -9.88
CA ALA A 177 38.91 -2.66 -10.16
C ALA A 177 38.99 -4.18 -10.00
N LYS A 178 40.03 -4.83 -10.54
CA LYS A 178 40.25 -6.27 -10.40
C LYS A 178 40.38 -6.70 -8.95
N GLU A 179 41.19 -6.00 -8.15
CA GLU A 179 41.34 -6.27 -6.71
C GLU A 179 39.99 -6.22 -5.96
N ARG A 180 39.19 -5.17 -6.18
CA ARG A 180 37.86 -5.04 -5.56
C ARG A 180 36.89 -6.11 -6.08
N TYR A 181 36.85 -6.34 -7.38
CA TYR A 181 35.95 -7.28 -8.02
C TYR A 181 36.24 -8.74 -7.65
N SER A 182 37.49 -9.09 -7.38
CA SER A 182 37.91 -10.41 -6.91
C SER A 182 37.78 -10.63 -5.41
N SER A 183 37.32 -9.62 -4.64
CA SER A 183 37.09 -9.77 -3.20
C SER A 183 36.05 -10.86 -2.89
N HIS A 184 36.26 -11.60 -1.79
CA HIS A 184 35.35 -12.67 -1.36
C HIS A 184 33.94 -12.12 -1.13
N ASN A 185 32.94 -12.75 -1.76
CA ASN A 185 31.54 -12.30 -1.75
C ASN A 185 31.35 -10.82 -2.11
N LYS A 186 32.26 -10.21 -2.87
CA LYS A 186 32.18 -8.78 -3.23
C LYS A 186 32.25 -7.87 -2.00
N SER A 187 32.95 -8.31 -0.95
CA SER A 187 33.12 -7.56 0.30
C SER A 187 33.84 -6.22 0.16
N ALA A 188 34.46 -5.92 -0.99
CA ALA A 188 34.98 -4.59 -1.27
C ALA A 188 33.89 -3.52 -1.46
N TYR A 189 32.64 -3.91 -1.73
CA TYR A 189 31.53 -3.00 -2.05
C TYR A 189 30.54 -2.80 -0.90
N TYR A 190 30.79 -3.39 0.26
CA TYR A 190 30.01 -3.17 1.48
C TYR A 190 30.92 -3.31 2.69
N ARG A 191 30.48 -2.82 3.85
CA ARG A 191 31.26 -2.92 5.10
C ARG A 191 30.39 -3.44 6.22
N GLU A 192 30.96 -4.20 7.14
CA GLU A 192 30.28 -4.54 8.39
C GLU A 192 29.97 -3.28 9.18
N ARG A 193 28.72 -3.15 9.63
CA ARG A 193 28.35 -2.14 10.61
C ARG A 193 28.93 -2.56 11.95
N LYS A 194 29.56 -1.61 12.65
CA LYS A 194 29.95 -1.83 14.04
C LYS A 194 28.66 -1.96 14.85
N LEU A 195 28.40 -3.14 15.40
CA LEU A 195 27.32 -3.37 16.37
C LEU A 195 27.68 -2.66 17.68
N ASN A 196 27.55 -1.34 17.72
CA ASN A 196 27.61 -0.49 18.90
C ASN A 196 27.13 0.92 18.51
N GLU A 197 25.81 1.08 18.40
CA GLU A 197 25.01 2.29 18.67
C GLU A 197 23.52 1.92 18.70
#